data_AF-Q16BZ9-F1
#
_entry.id   AF-Q16BZ9-F1
#
_cell.length_a   1.000
_cell.length_b   1.000
_cell.length_c   1.000
_cell.angle_alpha   90.00
_cell.angle_beta   90.00
_cell.angle_gamma   90.00
#
_symmetry.space_group_name_H-M   'P 1'
#
loop_
_entity.id
_entity.type
_entity.pdbx_description
1 polymer ?
#
loop_
_entity_poly.entity_id
_entity_poly.type
_entity_poly.pdbx_seq_one_letter_code
_entity_poly.pdbx_strand_id
1 'polypeptide(L)'
;MIGAAPIFKSLFCTVAVLLCFTSVGLGGSLPMLDASARKDWTAVGVVIAQGNDGGSSCSGTLVAPDLIVTAAHCTTQKEGLLGSLRFFAGQDGTRFVASSGSIDVIRHPEWAAATGAARYQFDVAVVRLSRPIPRNVVSPMLLMPHKTPLPESGAFLGYQNPTAPRLHGRFGCALFSRSSQRLFTSDCPVIRGNSGGAIAVRLEQNWYLAGTIVARREPEGTALAAHLDDWLRGHVSNALAREARRTR
;
A
#
# COMPACT_ATOMS: atom_id res chain seq x y z
N MET A 1 38.86 -20.61 78.61
CA MET A 1 37.61 -20.29 77.89
C MET A 1 37.82 -19.06 77.03
N ILE A 2 38.26 -19.19 75.77
CA ILE A 2 38.06 -18.20 74.71
C ILE A 2 37.97 -18.99 73.40
N GLY A 3 36.76 -19.03 72.81
CA GLY A 3 36.49 -19.67 71.53
C GLY A 3 36.78 -18.71 70.38
N ALA A 4 37.35 -19.22 69.29
CA ALA A 4 37.49 -18.50 68.03
C ALA A 4 36.52 -19.11 67.01
N ALA A 5 35.63 -18.27 66.48
CA ALA A 5 34.59 -18.60 65.51
C ALA A 5 35.16 -18.78 64.09
N PRO A 6 34.54 -19.60 63.21
CA PRO A 6 34.95 -19.71 61.82
C PRO A 6 34.31 -18.61 60.96
N ILE A 7 35.08 -18.15 59.99
CA ILE A 7 34.77 -17.10 59.02
C ILE A 7 33.77 -17.64 57.99
N PHE A 8 32.54 -17.12 57.99
CA PHE A 8 31.54 -17.39 56.96
C PHE A 8 31.83 -16.51 55.73
N LYS A 9 32.35 -17.10 54.66
CA LYS A 9 32.47 -16.42 53.36
C LYS A 9 31.09 -16.33 52.71
N SER A 10 30.52 -15.12 52.68
CA SER A 10 29.27 -14.84 51.98
C SER A 10 29.51 -14.89 50.47
N LEU A 11 28.82 -15.82 49.80
CA LEU A 11 28.85 -15.99 48.35
C LEU A 11 27.75 -15.09 47.76
N PHE A 12 28.13 -13.91 47.24
CA PHE A 12 27.23 -13.05 46.49
C PHE A 12 26.90 -13.71 45.14
N CYS A 13 25.69 -14.25 45.02
CA CYS A 13 25.16 -14.78 43.77
C CYS A 13 24.51 -13.63 43.00
N THR A 14 25.28 -12.95 42.15
CA THR A 14 24.77 -11.87 41.29
C THR A 14 23.97 -12.51 40.16
N VAL A 15 22.64 -12.49 40.26
CA VAL A 15 21.74 -12.90 39.16
C VAL A 15 21.81 -11.83 38.08
N ALA A 16 22.56 -12.10 37.00
CA ALA A 16 22.55 -11.28 35.81
C ALA A 16 21.20 -11.45 35.10
N VAL A 17 20.30 -10.47 35.28
CA VAL A 17 19.07 -10.36 34.50
C VAL A 17 19.46 -10.06 33.06
N LEU A 18 19.46 -11.09 32.21
CA LEU A 18 19.59 -10.92 30.76
C LEU A 18 18.32 -10.22 30.25
N LEU A 19 18.37 -8.89 30.17
CA LEU A 19 17.42 -8.11 29.39
C LEU A 19 17.61 -8.49 27.92
N CYS A 20 16.74 -9.37 27.44
CA CYS A 20 16.64 -9.70 26.03
C CYS A 20 16.08 -8.45 25.32
N PHE A 21 16.96 -7.53 24.94
CA PHE A 21 16.60 -6.45 24.03
C PHE A 21 16.26 -7.12 22.69
N THR A 22 14.97 -7.26 22.41
CA THR A 22 14.50 -7.59 21.07
C THR A 22 14.98 -6.46 20.17
N SER A 23 15.99 -6.74 19.36
CA SER A 23 16.44 -5.86 18.29
C SER A 23 15.27 -5.67 17.32
N VAL A 24 14.56 -4.54 17.46
CA VAL A 24 13.64 -4.08 16.43
C VAL A 24 14.51 -3.78 15.21
N GLY A 25 14.48 -4.68 14.24
CA GLY A 25 15.30 -4.57 13.03
C GLY A 25 14.99 -3.28 12.28
N LEU A 26 15.97 -2.37 12.28
CA LEU A 26 16.04 -1.24 11.36
C LEU A 26 16.26 -1.79 9.94
N GLY A 27 15.31 -1.56 9.01
CA GLY A 27 15.54 -1.72 7.56
C GLY A 27 14.98 -2.96 6.84
N GLY A 28 13.86 -3.55 7.27
CA GLY A 28 13.19 -4.63 6.53
C GLY A 28 12.32 -4.16 5.34
N SER A 29 11.73 -5.07 4.56
CA SER A 29 10.58 -4.77 3.69
C SER A 29 9.27 -5.20 4.35
N LEU A 30 8.11 -4.88 3.75
CA LEU A 30 6.84 -5.46 4.22
C LEU A 30 6.95 -7.00 4.14
N PRO A 31 6.56 -7.76 5.17
CA PRO A 31 6.60 -9.22 5.14
C PRO A 31 5.55 -9.77 4.18
N MET A 32 5.79 -10.96 3.63
CA MET A 32 4.79 -11.65 2.82
C MET A 32 3.63 -12.07 3.72
N LEU A 33 2.39 -11.80 3.30
CA LEU A 33 1.22 -12.26 4.03
C LEU A 33 1.02 -13.77 3.83
N ASP A 34 0.47 -14.44 4.84
CA ASP A 34 0.11 -15.86 4.71
C ASP A 34 -0.96 -16.08 3.63
N ALA A 35 -1.15 -17.33 3.21
CA ALA A 35 -2.07 -17.65 2.12
C ALA A 35 -3.54 -17.37 2.43
N SER A 36 -3.95 -17.37 3.69
CA SER A 36 -5.32 -17.04 4.08
C SER A 36 -5.54 -15.53 4.00
N ALA A 37 -4.69 -14.75 4.66
CA ALA A 37 -4.77 -13.30 4.68
C ALA A 37 -4.76 -12.70 3.27
N ARG A 38 -3.98 -13.26 2.34
CA ARG A 38 -3.96 -12.75 0.94
C ARG A 38 -5.30 -12.87 0.21
N LYS A 39 -6.17 -13.81 0.60
CA LYS A 39 -7.51 -13.95 0.01
C LYS A 39 -8.47 -12.84 0.45
N ASP A 40 -8.21 -12.22 1.59
CA ASP A 40 -9.04 -11.12 2.12
C ASP A 40 -8.72 -9.77 1.44
N TRP A 41 -7.58 -9.68 0.74
CA TRP A 41 -7.06 -8.45 0.14
C TRP A 41 -6.93 -8.51 -1.37
N THR A 42 -7.80 -9.26 -2.04
CA THR A 42 -7.76 -9.49 -3.50
C THR A 42 -8.00 -8.23 -4.35
N ALA A 43 -8.56 -7.16 -3.75
CA ALA A 43 -8.67 -5.85 -4.38
C ALA A 43 -7.30 -5.19 -4.64
N VAL A 44 -6.28 -5.55 -3.86
CA VAL A 44 -4.89 -5.12 -4.10
C VAL A 44 -4.26 -6.07 -5.12
N GLY A 45 -3.60 -5.51 -6.12
CA GLY A 45 -3.08 -6.29 -7.24
C GLY A 45 -1.79 -5.72 -7.81
N VAL A 46 -1.21 -6.46 -8.75
CA VAL A 46 -0.02 -6.05 -9.50
C VAL A 46 -0.45 -5.21 -10.69
N VAL A 47 0.24 -4.09 -10.91
CA VAL A 47 0.12 -3.25 -12.10
C VAL A 47 1.40 -3.41 -12.92
N ILE A 48 1.28 -3.95 -14.13
CA ILE A 48 2.38 -4.06 -15.08
C ILE A 48 2.19 -3.03 -16.19
N ALA A 49 3.15 -2.13 -16.35
CA ALA A 49 3.23 -1.25 -17.52
C ALA A 49 4.20 -1.84 -18.53
N GLN A 50 3.76 -2.04 -19.78
CA GLN A 50 4.67 -2.51 -20.84
C GLN A 50 5.45 -1.33 -21.44
N GLY A 51 6.76 -1.45 -21.61
CA GLY A 51 7.62 -0.40 -22.18
C GLY A 51 8.81 -0.99 -22.94
N ASN A 52 9.43 -0.16 -23.79
CA ASN A 52 10.56 -0.56 -24.65
C ASN A 52 11.82 -0.91 -23.82
N ASP A 53 11.97 -0.33 -22.62
CA ASP A 53 13.14 -0.49 -21.75
C ASP A 53 12.95 -1.56 -20.65
N GLY A 54 11.99 -2.46 -20.84
CA GLY A 54 11.53 -3.39 -19.80
C GLY A 54 10.48 -2.72 -18.92
N GLY A 55 9.29 -3.31 -18.86
CA GLY A 55 8.13 -2.74 -18.19
C GLY A 55 8.32 -2.39 -16.70
N SER A 56 7.43 -1.57 -16.14
CA SER A 56 7.38 -1.35 -14.68
C SER A 56 6.46 -2.37 -14.02
N SER A 57 6.80 -2.79 -12.80
CA SER A 57 5.94 -3.59 -11.93
C SER A 57 5.69 -2.80 -10.65
N CYS A 58 4.43 -2.44 -10.45
CA CYS A 58 3.92 -1.70 -9.31
C CYS A 58 2.75 -2.46 -8.69
N SER A 59 2.17 -1.87 -7.66
CA SER A 59 0.91 -2.27 -7.06
C SER A 59 -0.22 -1.33 -7.49
N GLY A 60 -1.45 -1.76 -7.30
CA GLY A 60 -2.66 -0.97 -7.53
C GLY A 60 -3.82 -1.53 -6.71
N THR A 61 -4.86 -0.72 -6.55
CA THR A 61 -6.04 -1.08 -5.76
C THR A 61 -7.31 -0.90 -6.57
N LEU A 62 -8.13 -1.95 -6.69
CA LEU A 62 -9.46 -1.89 -7.28
C LEU A 62 -10.41 -1.11 -6.37
N VAL A 63 -10.96 0.00 -6.84
CA VAL A 63 -11.87 0.88 -6.08
C VAL A 63 -13.27 0.99 -6.70
N ALA A 64 -13.41 0.55 -7.95
CA ALA A 64 -14.69 0.24 -8.60
C ALA A 64 -14.46 -0.91 -9.61
N PRO A 65 -15.50 -1.61 -10.10
CA PRO A 65 -15.31 -2.76 -10.99
C PRO A 65 -14.44 -2.49 -12.21
N ASP A 66 -14.50 -1.28 -12.77
CA ASP A 66 -13.69 -0.88 -13.93
C ASP A 66 -12.64 0.20 -13.62
N LEU A 67 -12.29 0.40 -12.34
CA LEU A 67 -11.38 1.47 -11.94
C LEU A 67 -10.42 1.02 -10.84
N ILE A 68 -9.12 1.19 -11.10
CA ILE A 68 -8.07 1.04 -10.08
C ILE A 68 -7.41 2.39 -9.78
N VAL A 69 -6.87 2.50 -8.56
CA VAL A 69 -5.96 3.56 -8.13
C VAL A 69 -4.54 3.00 -8.09
N THR A 70 -3.56 3.78 -8.55
CA THR A 70 -2.12 3.49 -8.45
C THR A 70 -1.33 4.80 -8.34
N ALA A 71 0.00 4.73 -8.27
CA ALA A 71 0.85 5.91 -8.29
C ALA A 71 1.05 6.42 -9.72
N ALA A 72 1.11 7.73 -9.93
CA ALA A 72 1.27 8.30 -11.27
C ALA A 72 2.62 7.94 -11.92
N HIS A 73 3.70 7.86 -11.13
CA HIS A 73 5.00 7.41 -11.64
C HIS A 73 5.00 5.95 -12.13
N CYS A 74 4.04 5.12 -11.69
CA CYS A 74 3.94 3.73 -12.15
C CYS A 74 3.48 3.61 -13.61
N THR A 75 2.91 4.67 -14.18
CA THR A 75 2.29 4.64 -15.51
C THR A 75 3.24 5.09 -16.63
N THR A 76 4.56 5.14 -16.40
CA THR A 76 5.69 5.29 -17.36
C THR A 76 5.35 5.72 -18.82
N GLN A 77 5.03 7.00 -19.04
CA GLN A 77 4.69 7.60 -20.35
C GLN A 77 3.46 6.99 -21.06
N LYS A 78 2.57 6.34 -20.31
CA LYS A 78 1.39 5.63 -20.84
C LYS A 78 0.07 6.36 -20.69
N GLU A 79 0.10 7.64 -20.35
CA GLU A 79 -1.13 8.45 -20.25
C GLU A 79 -1.87 8.47 -21.58
N GLY A 80 -3.18 8.20 -21.53
CA GLY A 80 -4.04 8.13 -22.72
C GLY A 80 -3.79 6.93 -23.66
N LEU A 81 -2.90 5.99 -23.32
CA LEU A 81 -2.60 4.84 -24.18
C LEU A 81 -3.43 3.60 -23.82
N LEU A 82 -4.19 3.10 -24.78
CA LEU A 82 -4.95 1.84 -24.65
C LEU A 82 -4.02 0.64 -24.47
N GLY A 83 -4.38 -0.29 -23.59
CA GLY A 83 -3.68 -1.57 -23.41
C GLY A 83 -2.25 -1.46 -22.87
N SER A 84 -1.84 -0.27 -22.45
CA SER A 84 -0.48 0.05 -22.02
C SER A 84 -0.14 -0.51 -20.64
N LEU A 85 -1.16 -0.69 -19.81
CA LEU A 85 -1.11 -1.30 -18.48
C LEU A 85 -1.99 -2.55 -18.40
N ARG A 86 -1.58 -3.51 -17.57
CA ARG A 86 -2.39 -4.66 -17.14
C ARG A 86 -2.43 -4.75 -15.62
N PHE A 87 -3.62 -4.98 -15.08
CA PHE A 87 -3.85 -5.18 -13.66
C PHE A 87 -4.15 -6.65 -13.37
N PHE A 88 -3.54 -7.19 -12.31
CA PHE A 88 -3.74 -8.55 -11.82
C PHE A 88 -4.18 -8.50 -10.35
N ALA A 89 -5.47 -8.66 -10.11
CA ALA A 89 -6.08 -8.64 -8.79
C ALA A 89 -5.80 -9.95 -8.03
N GLY A 90 -5.39 -9.85 -6.76
CA GLY A 90 -5.15 -11.02 -5.91
C GLY A 90 -4.08 -11.97 -6.45
N GLN A 91 -2.99 -11.44 -7.01
CA GLN A 91 -1.89 -12.24 -7.54
C GLN A 91 -1.19 -13.04 -6.42
N ASP A 92 -0.97 -14.33 -6.68
CA ASP A 92 -0.24 -15.29 -5.85
C ASP A 92 0.67 -16.18 -6.72
N GLY A 93 1.94 -15.79 -6.85
CA GLY A 93 2.90 -16.49 -7.68
C GLY A 93 2.49 -16.39 -9.15
N THR A 94 2.17 -17.51 -9.78
CA THR A 94 1.70 -17.58 -11.17
C THR A 94 0.18 -17.47 -11.32
N ARG A 95 -0.56 -17.47 -10.21
CA ARG A 95 -2.03 -17.39 -10.19
C ARG A 95 -2.50 -15.98 -9.87
N PHE A 96 -3.70 -15.64 -10.32
CA PHE A 96 -4.42 -14.42 -9.95
C PHE A 96 -5.92 -14.70 -9.90
N VAL A 97 -6.66 -13.87 -9.17
CA VAL A 97 -8.13 -13.99 -9.09
C VAL A 97 -8.79 -13.42 -10.34
N ALA A 98 -8.34 -12.25 -10.80
CA ALA A 98 -8.82 -11.63 -12.01
C ALA A 98 -7.71 -10.80 -12.66
N SER A 99 -7.80 -10.58 -13.98
CA SER A 99 -6.94 -9.62 -14.66
C SER A 99 -7.70 -8.84 -15.73
N SER A 100 -7.25 -7.60 -15.97
CA SER A 100 -7.84 -6.74 -16.99
C SER A 100 -6.79 -5.78 -17.54
N GLY A 101 -6.89 -5.48 -18.84
CA GLY A 101 -6.07 -4.45 -19.48
C GLY A 101 -6.63 -3.06 -19.19
N SER A 102 -5.83 -2.03 -19.41
CA SER A 102 -6.28 -0.64 -19.36
C SER A 102 -6.96 -0.21 -20.67
N ILE A 103 -7.96 0.66 -20.57
CA ILE A 103 -8.55 1.42 -21.68
C ILE A 103 -8.41 2.93 -21.47
N ASP A 104 -7.91 3.35 -20.31
CA ASP A 104 -7.54 4.73 -20.05
C ASP A 104 -6.61 4.80 -18.84
N VAL A 105 -5.70 5.78 -18.87
CA VAL A 105 -4.76 6.08 -17.78
C VAL A 105 -4.80 7.58 -17.59
N ILE A 106 -5.26 8.01 -16.42
CA ILE A 106 -5.49 9.42 -16.12
C ILE A 106 -4.68 9.77 -14.87
N ARG A 107 -3.69 10.64 -15.01
CA ARG A 107 -2.88 11.12 -13.88
C ARG A 107 -3.52 12.35 -13.25
N HIS A 108 -3.20 12.60 -11.99
CA HIS A 108 -3.60 13.85 -11.35
C HIS A 108 -3.05 15.03 -12.17
N PRO A 109 -3.87 16.05 -12.51
CA PRO A 109 -3.49 17.12 -13.43
C PRO A 109 -2.24 17.89 -12.98
N GLU A 110 -2.14 18.13 -11.67
CA GLU A 110 -0.99 18.84 -11.08
C GLU A 110 0.30 18.02 -11.04
N TRP A 111 0.27 16.71 -11.31
CA TRP A 111 1.47 15.87 -11.24
C TRP A 111 2.53 16.25 -12.28
N ALA A 112 2.10 16.65 -13.48
CA ALA A 112 3.01 17.04 -14.56
C ALA A 112 3.59 18.45 -14.33
N ALA A 113 2.82 19.35 -13.71
CA ALA A 113 3.23 20.72 -13.42
C ALA A 113 4.10 20.82 -12.15
N ALA A 114 3.91 19.92 -11.18
CA ALA A 114 4.63 19.94 -9.92
C ALA A 114 6.11 19.51 -10.06
N THR A 115 6.98 20.21 -9.34
CA THR A 115 8.42 19.95 -9.32
C THR A 115 8.91 19.58 -7.91
N GLY A 116 10.07 18.93 -7.83
CA GLY A 116 10.68 18.53 -6.56
C GLY A 116 9.74 17.70 -5.67
N ALA A 117 9.75 18.00 -4.37
CA ALA A 117 8.94 17.27 -3.38
C ALA A 117 7.42 17.51 -3.49
N ALA A 118 6.99 18.58 -4.17
CA ALA A 118 5.56 18.83 -4.37
C ALA A 118 4.91 17.75 -5.25
N ARG A 119 5.69 17.11 -6.13
CA ARG A 119 5.19 16.08 -7.05
C ARG A 119 4.61 14.86 -6.34
N TYR A 120 5.12 14.51 -5.15
CA TYR A 120 4.57 13.41 -4.34
C TYR A 120 3.11 13.66 -3.92
N GLN A 121 2.71 14.92 -3.72
CA GLN A 121 1.34 15.27 -3.33
C GLN A 121 0.31 14.92 -4.41
N PHE A 122 0.77 14.83 -5.65
CA PHE A 122 -0.05 14.57 -6.83
C PHE A 122 0.32 13.27 -7.52
N ASP A 123 1.14 12.41 -6.88
CA ASP A 123 1.66 11.19 -7.48
C ASP A 123 0.63 10.05 -7.46
N VAL A 124 -0.57 10.35 -7.95
CA VAL A 124 -1.72 9.46 -8.01
C VAL A 124 -2.28 9.42 -9.42
N ALA A 125 -2.70 8.23 -9.83
CA ALA A 125 -3.36 8.00 -11.10
C ALA A 125 -4.55 7.06 -10.91
N VAL A 126 -5.56 7.25 -11.75
CA VAL A 126 -6.65 6.29 -11.91
C VAL A 126 -6.48 5.60 -13.27
N VAL A 127 -6.75 4.31 -13.30
CA VAL A 127 -6.68 3.51 -14.53
C VAL A 127 -8.02 2.86 -14.75
N ARG A 128 -8.64 3.16 -15.88
CA ARG A 128 -9.89 2.54 -16.30
C ARG A 128 -9.58 1.21 -16.97
N LEU A 129 -10.21 0.15 -16.49
CA LEU A 129 -10.06 -1.19 -17.02
C LEU A 129 -10.92 -1.39 -18.27
N SER A 130 -10.42 -2.12 -19.26
CA SER A 130 -11.12 -2.43 -20.49
C SER A 130 -12.28 -3.41 -20.26
N ARG A 131 -12.14 -4.30 -19.28
CA ARG A 131 -13.20 -5.20 -18.80
C ARG A 131 -13.41 -5.00 -17.30
N PRO A 132 -14.64 -4.72 -16.84
CA PRO A 132 -14.94 -4.66 -15.41
C PRO A 132 -14.67 -6.01 -14.75
N ILE A 133 -14.12 -5.98 -13.54
CA ILE A 133 -13.99 -7.15 -12.66
C ILE A 133 -15.28 -7.24 -11.83
N PRO A 134 -16.07 -8.33 -11.92
CA PRO A 134 -17.31 -8.47 -11.17
C PRO A 134 -17.09 -8.42 -9.66
N ARG A 135 -17.98 -7.74 -8.92
CA ARG A 135 -17.88 -7.56 -7.46
C ARG A 135 -17.85 -8.87 -6.67
N ASN A 136 -18.53 -9.90 -7.17
CA ASN A 136 -18.55 -11.23 -6.57
C ASN A 136 -17.26 -12.03 -6.83
N VAL A 137 -16.39 -11.57 -7.73
CA VAL A 137 -15.06 -12.16 -8.00
C VAL A 137 -13.99 -11.42 -7.21
N VAL A 138 -14.01 -10.08 -7.26
CA VAL A 138 -13.16 -9.22 -6.41
C VAL A 138 -14.02 -8.05 -5.93
N SER A 139 -14.17 -7.92 -4.62
CA SER A 139 -14.89 -6.78 -4.04
C SER A 139 -13.99 -5.54 -4.06
N PRO A 140 -14.40 -4.43 -4.72
CA PRO A 140 -13.61 -3.20 -4.71
C PRO A 140 -13.47 -2.63 -3.30
N MET A 141 -12.31 -2.05 -3.01
CA MET A 141 -12.02 -1.43 -1.73
C MET A 141 -12.75 -0.09 -1.62
N LEU A 142 -13.43 0.14 -0.48
CA LEU A 142 -14.12 1.40 -0.21
C LEU A 142 -13.11 2.52 0.01
N LEU A 143 -13.41 3.73 -0.45
CA LEU A 143 -12.59 4.90 -0.09
C LEU A 143 -12.93 5.35 1.32
N MET A 144 -11.90 5.75 2.09
CA MET A 144 -12.12 6.38 3.39
C MET A 144 -13.07 7.58 3.23
N PRO A 145 -14.10 7.73 4.09
CA PRO A 145 -15.03 8.85 3.99
C PRO A 145 -14.30 10.19 3.96
N HIS A 146 -14.84 11.13 3.19
CA HIS A 146 -14.20 12.43 3.00
C HIS A 146 -14.22 13.23 4.31
N LYS A 147 -13.15 13.99 4.59
CA LYS A 147 -12.97 14.81 5.80
C LYS A 147 -12.92 14.02 7.13
N THR A 148 -12.90 12.69 7.10
CA THR A 148 -12.61 11.87 8.29
C THR A 148 -11.13 12.02 8.65
N PRO A 149 -10.78 12.30 9.92
CA PRO A 149 -9.39 12.31 10.37
C PRO A 149 -8.70 10.98 10.08
N LEU A 150 -7.43 11.05 9.65
CA LEU A 150 -6.62 9.85 9.44
C LEU A 150 -6.44 9.11 10.79
N PRO A 151 -6.75 7.81 10.87
CA PRO A 151 -6.46 7.02 12.07
C PRO A 151 -4.96 6.99 12.40
N GLU A 152 -4.63 6.74 13.67
CA GLU A 152 -3.23 6.68 14.15
C GLU A 152 -2.45 5.49 13.57
N SER A 153 -3.15 4.44 13.12
CA SER A 153 -2.51 3.29 12.49
C SER A 153 -3.33 2.70 11.35
N GLY A 154 -2.65 1.95 10.48
CA GLY A 154 -3.25 1.29 9.32
C GLY A 154 -2.49 0.04 8.89
N ALA A 155 -2.91 -0.51 7.75
CA ALA A 155 -2.26 -1.63 7.09
C ALA A 155 -1.68 -1.19 5.75
N PHE A 156 -0.44 -1.58 5.49
CA PHE A 156 0.23 -1.35 4.22
C PHE A 156 0.22 -2.64 3.42
N LEU A 157 -0.22 -2.57 2.18
CA LEU A 157 -0.41 -3.73 1.32
C LEU A 157 0.17 -3.45 -0.07
N GLY A 158 1.04 -4.34 -0.56
CA GLY A 158 1.63 -4.18 -1.88
C GLY A 158 2.53 -5.34 -2.28
N TYR A 159 2.96 -5.31 -3.53
CA TYR A 159 3.83 -6.29 -4.15
C TYR A 159 5.27 -5.77 -4.20
N GLN A 160 6.26 -6.66 -4.28
CA GLN A 160 7.69 -6.30 -4.25
C GLN A 160 8.50 -7.06 -5.30
N ASN A 161 8.19 -8.35 -5.49
CA ASN A 161 8.93 -9.25 -6.37
C ASN A 161 8.17 -9.45 -7.70
N PRO A 162 8.72 -9.01 -8.86
CA PRO A 162 8.03 -9.14 -10.14
C PRO A 162 8.05 -10.57 -10.74
N THR A 163 8.94 -11.47 -10.30
CA THR A 163 9.06 -12.82 -10.91
C THR A 163 8.07 -13.83 -10.34
N ALA A 164 7.78 -13.74 -9.04
CA ALA A 164 6.79 -14.55 -8.35
C ALA A 164 5.98 -13.69 -7.37
N PRO A 165 5.19 -12.72 -7.88
CA PRO A 165 4.51 -11.74 -7.06
C PRO A 165 3.50 -12.39 -6.12
N ARG A 166 3.70 -12.16 -4.82
CA ARG A 166 2.74 -12.45 -3.77
C ARG A 166 2.49 -11.16 -2.99
N LEU A 167 1.33 -11.03 -2.37
CA LEU A 167 1.00 -9.83 -1.60
C LEU A 167 1.80 -9.80 -0.29
N HIS A 168 2.48 -8.68 -0.06
CA HIS A 168 3.15 -8.35 1.19
C HIS A 168 2.32 -7.33 1.95
N GLY A 169 2.41 -7.35 3.27
CA GLY A 169 1.78 -6.34 4.09
C GLY A 169 2.12 -6.41 5.56
N ARG A 170 1.84 -5.30 6.24
CA ARG A 170 1.95 -5.18 7.70
C ARG A 170 0.75 -4.40 8.21
N PHE A 171 0.21 -4.83 9.34
CA PHE A 171 -0.89 -4.19 10.06
C PHE A 171 -0.35 -3.43 11.27
N GLY A 172 -1.06 -2.40 11.72
CA GLY A 172 -0.65 -1.60 12.88
C GLY A 172 0.53 -0.66 12.59
N CYS A 173 0.76 -0.31 11.33
CA CYS A 173 1.74 0.71 10.94
C CYS A 173 1.29 2.07 11.46
N ALA A 174 2.14 2.80 12.16
CA ALA A 174 1.82 4.14 12.64
C ALA A 174 1.67 5.11 11.45
N LEU A 175 0.68 5.99 11.51
CA LEU A 175 0.35 6.97 10.48
C LEU A 175 0.54 8.39 11.02
N PHE A 176 1.33 9.18 10.31
CA PHE A 176 1.65 10.55 10.70
C PHE A 176 1.20 11.52 9.61
N SER A 177 0.20 12.34 9.93
CA SER A 177 -0.26 13.40 9.02
C SER A 177 0.83 14.44 8.79
N ARG A 178 0.96 14.98 7.57
CA ARG A 178 1.89 16.08 7.25
C ARG A 178 1.14 17.40 7.14
N SER A 179 1.89 18.50 7.27
CA SER A 179 1.39 19.88 7.13
C SER A 179 0.73 20.12 5.76
N SER A 180 1.26 19.50 4.70
CA SER A 180 0.58 19.40 3.41
C SER A 180 -0.53 18.36 3.54
N GLN A 181 -1.79 18.78 3.65
CA GLN A 181 -2.99 17.92 3.83
C GLN A 181 -3.21 16.84 2.75
N ARG A 182 -2.29 16.69 1.79
CA ARG A 182 -2.29 15.70 0.70
C ARG A 182 -1.33 14.54 0.90
N LEU A 183 -0.46 14.60 1.92
CA LEU A 183 0.52 13.56 2.22
C LEU A 183 0.45 13.14 3.67
N PHE A 184 0.75 11.86 3.90
CA PHE A 184 1.03 11.32 5.23
C PHE A 184 2.19 10.32 5.14
N THR A 185 2.83 10.05 6.27
CA THR A 185 3.96 9.13 6.36
C THR A 185 3.66 7.96 7.28
N SER A 186 4.45 6.90 7.18
CA SER A 186 4.37 5.76 8.07
C SER A 186 5.73 5.15 8.37
N ASP A 187 5.84 4.55 9.55
CA ASP A 187 7.00 3.77 10.00
C ASP A 187 7.17 2.43 9.26
N CYS A 188 6.15 1.99 8.52
CA CYS A 188 6.23 0.77 7.75
C CYS A 188 7.18 0.91 6.55
N PRO A 189 8.15 -0.02 6.39
CA PRO A 189 9.14 0.12 5.35
C PRO A 189 8.60 -0.38 4.02
N VAL A 190 8.69 0.47 3.00
CA VAL A 190 8.29 0.14 1.63
C VAL A 190 9.52 0.07 0.73
N ILE A 191 9.44 -0.76 -0.30
CA ILE A 191 10.48 -0.89 -1.32
C ILE A 191 9.88 -0.80 -2.73
N ARG A 192 10.74 -0.86 -3.75
CA ARG A 192 10.31 -0.89 -5.16
C ARG A 192 9.27 -1.99 -5.37
N GLY A 193 8.23 -1.67 -6.15
CA GLY A 193 7.07 -2.52 -6.36
C GLY A 193 5.88 -2.17 -5.46
N ASN A 194 6.13 -1.68 -4.24
CA ASN A 194 5.04 -1.30 -3.34
C ASN A 194 4.32 -0.02 -3.79
N SER A 195 4.96 0.80 -4.64
CA SER A 195 4.34 1.96 -5.28
C SER A 195 2.98 1.63 -5.87
N GLY A 196 1.99 2.48 -5.61
CA GLY A 196 0.59 2.28 -5.98
C GLY A 196 -0.19 1.31 -5.07
N GLY A 197 0.47 0.72 -4.08
CA GLY A 197 -0.13 -0.19 -3.11
C GLY A 197 -1.14 0.52 -2.19
N ALA A 198 -1.91 -0.28 -1.47
CA ALA A 198 -2.97 0.21 -0.61
C ALA A 198 -2.45 0.57 0.78
N ILE A 199 -3.00 1.66 1.32
CA ILE A 199 -2.97 1.93 2.74
C ILE A 199 -4.39 1.83 3.24
N ALA A 200 -4.67 0.72 3.92
CA ALA A 200 -5.97 0.40 4.46
C ALA A 200 -6.07 0.88 5.91
N VAL A 201 -7.16 1.53 6.27
CA VAL A 201 -7.48 1.88 7.65
C VAL A 201 -8.81 1.26 8.03
N ARG A 202 -8.95 0.89 9.30
CA ARG A 202 -10.18 0.32 9.82
C ARG A 202 -11.00 1.42 10.48
N LEU A 203 -12.21 1.64 9.98
CA LEU A 203 -13.21 2.49 10.64
C LEU A 203 -14.40 1.61 11.00
N GLU A 204 -14.71 1.54 12.30
CA GLU A 204 -15.68 0.60 12.85
C GLU A 204 -15.38 -0.84 12.38
N GLN A 205 -16.28 -1.43 11.60
CA GLN A 205 -16.18 -2.82 11.13
C GLN A 205 -15.58 -2.94 9.72
N ASN A 206 -15.38 -1.83 9.01
CA ASN A 206 -15.00 -1.84 7.59
C ASN A 206 -13.56 -1.36 7.36
N TRP A 207 -12.93 -1.91 6.33
CA TRP A 207 -11.64 -1.45 5.83
C TRP A 207 -11.81 -0.47 4.68
N TYR A 208 -11.07 0.63 4.74
CA TYR A 208 -11.14 1.72 3.79
C TYR A 208 -9.76 2.08 3.26
N LEU A 209 -9.68 2.45 1.98
CA LEU A 209 -8.48 2.96 1.36
C LEU A 209 -8.29 4.41 1.83
N ALA A 210 -7.27 4.66 2.65
CA ALA A 210 -6.91 5.99 3.12
C ALA A 210 -5.98 6.73 2.16
N GLY A 211 -5.18 5.98 1.40
CA GLY A 211 -4.21 6.53 0.47
C GLY A 211 -3.48 5.46 -0.32
N THR A 212 -2.59 5.91 -1.18
CA THR A 212 -1.72 5.04 -2.00
C THR A 212 -0.25 5.32 -1.72
N ILE A 213 0.58 4.28 -1.77
CA ILE A 213 2.02 4.36 -1.53
C ILE A 213 2.67 5.04 -2.74
N VAL A 214 3.36 6.16 -2.54
CA VAL A 214 3.95 6.95 -3.65
C VAL A 214 5.48 7.01 -3.60
N ALA A 215 6.06 6.98 -2.41
CA ALA A 215 7.51 7.02 -2.28
C ALA A 215 7.99 6.37 -0.99
N ARG A 216 9.31 6.28 -0.90
CA ARG A 216 10.06 5.94 0.30
C ARG A 216 10.88 7.17 0.69
N ARG A 217 10.87 7.54 1.96
CA ARG A 217 11.76 8.56 2.49
C ARG A 217 13.02 7.89 3.03
N GLU A 218 14.16 8.40 2.58
CA GLU A 218 15.47 8.00 3.10
C GLU A 218 15.96 8.99 4.18
N PRO A 219 16.78 8.54 5.14
CA PRO A 219 17.37 7.19 5.28
C PRO A 219 16.50 6.16 6.01
N GLU A 220 15.38 6.56 6.62
CA GLU A 220 14.62 5.68 7.53
C GLU A 220 13.84 4.58 6.79
N GLY A 221 13.70 4.69 5.47
CA GLY A 221 12.92 3.78 4.65
C GLY A 221 11.41 3.87 4.86
N THR A 222 10.95 4.96 5.46
CA THR A 222 9.54 5.20 5.81
C THR A 222 8.69 5.44 4.57
N ALA A 223 7.46 4.92 4.60
CA ALA A 223 6.54 5.11 3.48
C ALA A 223 6.04 6.55 3.43
N LEU A 224 5.96 7.09 2.21
CA LEU A 224 5.23 8.30 1.90
C LEU A 224 3.99 7.92 1.09
N ALA A 225 2.87 8.50 1.48
CA ALA A 225 1.56 8.18 0.95
C ALA A 225 0.82 9.43 0.50
N ALA A 226 0.14 9.34 -0.64
CA ALA A 226 -0.78 10.38 -1.10
C ALA A 226 -2.21 10.07 -0.63
N HIS A 227 -2.89 11.11 -0.14
CA HIS A 227 -4.31 11.05 0.18
C HIS A 227 -5.17 10.92 -1.09
N LEU A 228 -6.40 10.47 -0.88
CA LEU A 228 -7.43 10.40 -1.92
C LEU A 228 -8.24 11.71 -1.94
N ASP A 229 -7.83 12.65 -2.79
CA ASP A 229 -8.47 13.96 -2.91
C ASP A 229 -9.75 13.95 -3.75
N ASP A 230 -10.37 15.13 -3.90
CA ASP A 230 -11.63 15.30 -4.63
C ASP A 230 -11.53 14.93 -6.11
N TRP A 231 -10.36 15.16 -6.75
CA TRP A 231 -10.15 14.76 -8.13
C TRP A 231 -10.27 13.24 -8.30
N LEU A 232 -9.57 12.47 -7.44
CA LEU A 232 -9.63 11.01 -7.47
C LEU A 232 -11.04 10.51 -7.11
N ARG A 233 -11.66 11.09 -6.07
CA ARG A 233 -13.02 10.73 -5.63
C ARG A 233 -14.05 10.95 -6.74
N GLY A 234 -13.91 12.01 -7.53
CA GLY A 234 -14.76 12.27 -8.70
C GLY A 234 -14.71 11.14 -9.73
N HIS A 235 -13.51 10.61 -10.03
CA HIS A 235 -13.35 9.45 -10.93
C HIS A 235 -14.00 8.19 -10.38
N VAL A 236 -13.86 7.93 -9.07
CA VAL A 236 -14.51 6.78 -8.41
C VAL A 236 -16.03 6.90 -8.47
N SER A 237 -16.58 8.08 -8.15
CA SER A 237 -18.02 8.35 -8.26
C SER A 237 -18.53 8.10 -9.67
N ASN A 238 -17.82 8.60 -10.69
CA ASN A 238 -18.16 8.37 -12.09
C ASN A 238 -18.11 6.89 -12.47
N ALA A 239 -17.15 6.12 -11.95
CA ALA A 239 -17.06 4.68 -12.19
C ALA A 239 -18.22 3.90 -11.58
N LEU A 240 -18.59 4.21 -10.34
CA LEU A 240 -19.74 3.62 -9.67
C LEU A 240 -21.05 3.97 -10.38
N ALA A 241 -21.19 5.20 -10.88
CA ALA A 241 -22.35 5.60 -11.67
C ALA A 241 -22.44 4.84 -13.02
N ARG A 242 -21.31 4.59 -13.70
CA ARG A 242 -21.28 3.75 -14.91
C ARG A 242 -21.70 2.32 -14.61
N GLU A 243 -21.24 1.75 -13.51
CA GLU A 243 -21.64 0.42 -13.07
C GLU A 243 -23.15 0.33 -12.84
N ALA A 244 -23.72 1.26 -12.06
CA ALA A 244 -25.14 1.26 -11.75
C ALA A 244 -26.05 1.37 -12.99
N ARG A 245 -25.55 1.95 -14.09
CA ARG A 245 -26.25 1.99 -15.38
C ARG A 245 -26.17 0.68 -16.16
N ARG A 246 -25.14 -0.15 -15.93
CA ARG A 246 -24.97 -1.46 -16.58
C ARG A 246 -25.80 -2.57 -15.92
N THR A 247 -26.18 -2.38 -14.65
CA THR A 247 -26.94 -3.36 -13.85
C THR A 247 -28.44 -3.07 -13.83
N ARG A 248 -28.90 -2.01 -14.51
CA ARG A 248 -30.30 -1.73 -14.80
C ARG A 248 -30.66 -2.30 -16.16
#